data_AF-A0A3D6DKL0-F1
#
_entry.id   AF-A0A3D6DKL0-F1
#
_cell.length_a   1.000
_cell.length_b   1.000
_cell.length_c   1.000
_cell.angle_alpha   90.00
_cell.angle_beta   90.00
_cell.angle_gamma   90.00
#
_symmetry.space_group_name_H-M   'P 1'
#
loop_
_entity.id
_entity.type
_entity.pdbx_description
1 polymer ?
#
loop_
_entity_poly.entity_id
_entity_poly.type
_entity_poly.pdbx_seq_one_letter_code
_entity_poly.pdbx_strand_id
1 'polypeptide(L)'
;MKRLHYFLLLNIMFFSAVAQVSVPQPSPRSTINQIVGLTTVEVDYSRPSARGRKVVGGLVRYGDLWRTGANKNTTVSFSDDVKIAGKSLAAGKYALYTRPSQEQWDVYFYKKNDMGDVTRNWEEDQVALTVKVPAFYFEPMIETFTISFSDLKSEGAYMNLLWEHTVVPIPIEVPTESKAMQSIKKTLSAKPKAGDLYQAAVYYLQAGKDLNQAQAWIEKALDMRKEPAYWMYRQYALILAKQSNKAEAIKAAKKSLALAEKAGNKDYIIMNKRSIAEWSK
;
A
#
# COMPACT_ATOMS: atom_id res chain seq x y z
N MET A 1 -43.79 40.27 51.97
CA MET A 1 -42.89 39.95 50.84
C MET A 1 -42.77 38.43 50.73
N LYS A 2 -43.02 37.87 49.54
CA LYS A 2 -43.43 36.47 49.29
C LYS A 2 -42.23 35.50 49.25
N ARG A 3 -42.40 34.30 49.83
CA ARG A 3 -41.41 33.20 49.82
C ARG A 3 -41.71 32.23 48.67
N LEU A 4 -40.74 32.00 47.76
CA LEU A 4 -40.89 31.14 46.59
C LEU A 4 -40.22 29.78 46.85
N HIS A 5 -40.99 28.69 46.79
CA HIS A 5 -40.53 27.32 46.97
C HIS A 5 -40.26 26.69 45.60
N TYR A 6 -39.04 26.20 45.35
CA TYR A 6 -38.70 25.48 44.13
C TYR A 6 -38.96 23.98 44.32
N PHE A 7 -39.92 23.43 43.57
CA PHE A 7 -40.12 21.98 43.42
C PHE A 7 -39.29 21.48 42.23
N LEU A 8 -38.36 20.55 42.48
CA LEU A 8 -37.60 19.85 41.45
C LEU A 8 -38.37 18.58 41.03
N LEU A 9 -38.97 18.61 39.84
CA LEU A 9 -39.65 17.45 39.22
C LEU A 9 -38.66 16.65 38.38
N LEU A 10 -38.24 15.49 38.87
CA LEU A 10 -37.37 14.55 38.16
C LEU A 10 -38.22 13.71 37.18
N ASN A 11 -38.17 14.04 35.88
CA ASN A 11 -38.79 13.25 34.82
C ASN A 11 -37.86 12.09 34.42
N ILE A 12 -38.21 10.86 34.77
CA ILE A 12 -37.53 9.65 34.29
C ILE A 12 -38.21 9.23 32.98
N MET A 13 -37.58 9.55 31.85
CA MET A 13 -38.00 9.01 30.54
C MET A 13 -37.49 7.57 30.40
N PHE A 14 -38.42 6.62 30.34
CA PHE A 14 -38.14 5.26 29.87
C PHE A 14 -38.00 5.28 28.34
N PHE A 15 -36.77 5.20 27.84
CA PHE A 15 -36.54 4.90 26.43
C PHE A 15 -36.67 3.39 26.21
N SER A 16 -37.80 2.96 25.65
CA SER A 16 -37.93 1.62 25.07
C SER A 16 -37.14 1.58 23.76
N ALA A 17 -35.90 1.14 23.81
CA ALA A 17 -35.11 0.86 22.62
C ALA A 17 -35.70 -0.38 21.92
N VAL A 18 -36.41 -0.17 20.81
CA VAL A 18 -36.83 -1.26 19.93
C VAL A 18 -35.58 -1.76 19.21
N ALA A 19 -35.01 -2.88 19.66
CA ALA A 19 -33.89 -3.51 18.97
C ALA A 19 -34.37 -4.04 17.61
N GLN A 20 -33.88 -3.45 16.51
CA GLN A 20 -34.11 -3.98 15.18
C GLN A 20 -33.44 -5.36 15.02
N VAL A 21 -34.10 -6.28 14.31
CA VAL A 21 -33.52 -7.59 13.96
C VAL A 21 -32.28 -7.35 13.08
N SER A 22 -31.13 -7.85 13.54
CA SER A 22 -29.86 -7.77 12.81
C SER A 22 -29.59 -9.11 12.12
N VAL A 23 -29.57 -9.12 10.79
CA VAL A 23 -29.23 -10.30 9.96
C VAL A 23 -28.01 -10.00 9.08
N PRO A 24 -27.20 -11.02 8.70
CA PRO A 24 -26.06 -10.83 7.83
C PRO A 24 -26.45 -10.19 6.49
N GLN A 25 -25.71 -9.16 6.08
CA GLN A 25 -25.94 -8.53 4.77
C GLN A 25 -25.45 -9.43 3.64
N PRO A 26 -26.21 -9.58 2.52
CA PRO A 26 -25.82 -10.44 1.39
C PRO A 26 -24.48 -10.11 0.74
N SER A 27 -24.04 -8.85 0.84
CA SER A 27 -22.74 -8.37 0.33
C SER A 27 -22.00 -7.68 1.47
N PRO A 28 -21.24 -8.42 2.29
CA PRO A 28 -20.52 -7.85 3.42
C PRO A 28 -19.54 -6.76 2.99
N ARG A 29 -19.41 -5.72 3.83
CA ARG A 29 -18.43 -4.64 3.64
C ARG A 29 -17.03 -5.13 4.01
N SER A 30 -16.02 -4.64 3.30
CA SER A 30 -14.61 -4.87 3.57
C SER A 30 -13.83 -3.57 3.32
N THR A 31 -12.79 -3.36 4.14
CA THR A 31 -11.87 -2.24 4.03
C THR A 31 -10.45 -2.76 3.93
N ILE A 32 -9.64 -2.13 3.09
CA ILE A 32 -8.21 -2.43 2.93
C ILE A 32 -7.44 -1.13 3.17
N ASN A 33 -6.37 -1.20 3.95
CA ASN A 33 -5.38 -0.13 4.08
C ASN A 33 -4.02 -0.74 3.70
N GLN A 34 -3.46 -0.28 2.58
CA GLN A 34 -2.22 -0.78 2.00
C GLN A 34 -1.23 0.36 1.82
N ILE A 35 -0.01 0.20 2.33
CA ILE A 35 1.09 1.11 2.01
C ILE A 35 1.81 0.57 0.77
N VAL A 36 1.89 1.38 -0.28
CA VAL A 36 2.69 1.13 -1.49
C VAL A 36 3.80 2.17 -1.50
N GLY A 37 5.05 1.73 -1.33
CA GLY A 37 6.17 2.64 -1.15
C GLY A 37 5.98 3.55 0.07
N LEU A 38 5.75 4.85 -0.18
CA LEU A 38 5.43 5.84 0.86
C LEU A 38 4.00 6.43 0.75
N THR A 39 3.13 5.77 -0.03
CA THR A 39 1.76 6.21 -0.28
C THR A 39 0.77 5.22 0.33
N THR A 40 -0.18 5.73 1.09
CA THR A 40 -1.30 4.95 1.63
C THR A 40 -2.40 4.87 0.57
N VAL A 41 -2.82 3.65 0.27
CA VAL A 41 -3.96 3.32 -0.58
C VAL A 41 -5.04 2.67 0.28
N GLU A 42 -6.21 3.30 0.36
CA GLU A 42 -7.35 2.77 1.11
C GLU A 42 -8.47 2.36 0.15
N VAL A 43 -9.05 1.19 0.37
CA VAL A 43 -10.21 0.71 -0.39
C VAL A 43 -11.34 0.39 0.59
N ASP A 44 -12.54 0.89 0.33
CA ASP A 44 -13.76 0.56 1.07
C ASP A 44 -14.81 0.09 0.08
N TYR A 45 -15.25 -1.16 0.20
CA TYR A 45 -16.10 -1.82 -0.79
C TYR A 45 -17.01 -2.87 -0.16
N SER A 46 -18.06 -3.27 -0.89
CA SER A 46 -18.88 -4.43 -0.54
C SER A 46 -18.62 -5.58 -1.50
N ARG A 47 -18.69 -6.80 -0.97
CA ARG A 47 -18.25 -8.03 -1.64
C ARG A 47 -19.44 -8.92 -2.04
N PRO A 48 -20.08 -8.72 -3.21
CA PRO A 48 -21.12 -9.62 -3.69
C PRO A 48 -20.57 -11.00 -4.08
N SER A 49 -21.38 -12.03 -3.89
CA SER A 49 -21.05 -13.41 -4.29
C SER A 49 -21.73 -13.81 -5.61
N ALA A 50 -21.08 -14.66 -6.39
CA ALA A 50 -21.61 -15.17 -7.65
C ALA A 50 -22.86 -16.04 -7.43
N ARG A 51 -22.85 -16.88 -6.39
CA ARG A 51 -23.93 -17.80 -6.00
C ARG A 51 -24.35 -18.71 -7.16
N GLY A 52 -23.38 -19.26 -7.87
CA GLY A 52 -23.59 -20.15 -9.02
C GLY A 52 -24.12 -19.46 -10.29
N ARG A 53 -24.24 -18.13 -10.30
CA ARG A 53 -24.66 -17.36 -11.49
C ARG A 53 -23.43 -16.96 -12.29
N LYS A 54 -23.57 -16.87 -13.61
CA LYS A 54 -22.60 -16.18 -14.48
C LYS A 54 -22.62 -14.69 -14.16
N VAL A 55 -21.51 -14.16 -13.66
CA VAL A 55 -21.41 -12.77 -13.25
C VAL A 55 -20.83 -11.90 -14.35
N VAL A 56 -19.56 -12.09 -14.72
CA VAL A 56 -18.89 -11.23 -15.72
C VAL A 56 -19.38 -11.60 -17.11
N GLY A 57 -19.96 -10.64 -17.82
CA GLY A 57 -20.70 -10.87 -19.07
C GLY A 57 -22.12 -11.41 -18.88
N GLY A 58 -22.57 -11.61 -17.63
CA GLY A 58 -23.92 -12.03 -17.27
C GLY A 58 -24.63 -10.97 -16.41
N LEU A 59 -24.56 -11.12 -15.08
CA LEU A 59 -25.08 -10.13 -14.13
C LEU A 59 -24.43 -8.75 -14.31
N VAL A 60 -23.12 -8.72 -14.51
CA VAL A 60 -22.36 -7.53 -14.90
C VAL A 60 -22.14 -7.60 -16.41
N ARG A 61 -23.00 -6.91 -17.16
CA ARG A 61 -23.02 -6.97 -18.62
C ARG A 61 -21.81 -6.25 -19.22
N TYR A 62 -21.33 -6.78 -20.34
CA TYR A 62 -20.31 -6.09 -21.12
C TYR A 62 -20.88 -4.83 -21.77
N GLY A 63 -20.08 -3.76 -21.81
CA GLY A 63 -20.46 -2.46 -22.37
C GLY A 63 -21.27 -1.57 -21.40
N ASP A 64 -21.90 -2.15 -20.38
CA ASP A 64 -22.63 -1.39 -19.37
C ASP A 64 -21.69 -0.79 -18.33
N LEU A 65 -22.02 0.42 -17.88
CA LEU A 65 -21.34 1.03 -16.74
C LEU A 65 -21.80 0.36 -15.44
N TRP A 66 -20.84 -0.11 -14.66
CA TRP A 66 -21.07 -0.78 -13.38
C TRP A 66 -20.45 0.03 -12.23
N ARG A 67 -21.24 0.29 -11.19
CA ARG A 67 -20.73 0.69 -9.87
C ARG A 67 -20.03 -0.51 -9.25
N THR A 68 -18.73 -0.64 -9.54
CA THR A 68 -17.87 -1.76 -9.12
C THR A 68 -18.14 -2.14 -7.67
N GLY A 69 -18.56 -3.37 -7.42
CA GLY A 69 -19.04 -3.88 -6.13
C GLY A 69 -20.56 -3.85 -5.94
N ALA A 70 -21.01 -3.86 -4.68
CA ALA A 70 -22.43 -3.88 -4.26
C ALA A 70 -22.73 -2.79 -3.22
N ASN A 71 -24.00 -2.54 -2.89
CA ASN A 71 -24.43 -1.57 -1.87
C ASN A 71 -23.92 -0.13 -2.10
N LYS A 72 -23.03 0.37 -1.22
CA LYS A 72 -22.36 1.68 -1.35
C LYS A 72 -21.23 1.62 -2.36
N ASN A 73 -20.82 2.76 -2.93
CA ASN A 73 -19.70 2.82 -3.86
C ASN A 73 -18.46 2.17 -3.26
N THR A 74 -17.78 1.38 -4.09
CA THR A 74 -16.36 1.12 -3.85
C THR A 74 -15.65 2.46 -3.91
N THR A 75 -14.92 2.81 -2.86
CA THR A 75 -14.06 4.00 -2.85
C THR A 75 -12.61 3.61 -2.74
N VAL A 76 -11.75 4.32 -3.47
CA VAL A 76 -10.29 4.18 -3.45
C VAL A 76 -9.70 5.53 -3.11
N SER A 77 -8.88 5.60 -2.06
CA SER A 77 -8.21 6.82 -1.62
C SER A 77 -6.70 6.69 -1.74
N PHE A 78 -6.04 7.75 -2.18
CA PHE A 78 -4.59 7.86 -2.27
C PHE A 78 -4.11 9.04 -1.43
N SER A 79 -3.08 8.83 -0.60
CA SER A 79 -2.47 9.90 0.20
C SER A 79 -1.59 10.86 -0.60
N ASP A 80 -1.22 10.49 -1.82
CA ASP A 80 -0.34 11.24 -2.70
C ASP A 80 -0.84 11.15 -4.14
N ASP A 81 -0.33 12.03 -5.00
CA ASP A 81 -0.51 11.91 -6.44
C ASP A 81 0.12 10.60 -6.91
N VAL A 82 -0.60 9.85 -7.74
CA VAL A 82 -0.20 8.54 -8.26
C VAL A 82 -0.30 8.52 -9.79
N LYS A 83 0.23 7.47 -10.41
CA LYS A 83 -0.18 7.11 -11.77
C LYS A 83 -0.94 5.81 -11.75
N ILE A 84 -2.08 5.78 -12.44
CA ILE A 84 -2.85 4.57 -12.68
C ILE A 84 -2.66 4.20 -14.15
N ALA A 85 -2.15 3.00 -14.42
CA ALA A 85 -1.83 2.55 -15.78
C ALA A 85 -1.07 3.62 -16.60
N GLY A 86 -0.06 4.26 -16.01
CA GLY A 86 0.75 5.31 -16.62
C GLY A 86 0.12 6.71 -16.69
N LYS A 87 -1.14 6.89 -16.30
CA LYS A 87 -1.83 8.20 -16.31
C LYS A 87 -1.91 8.80 -14.91
N SER A 88 -1.62 10.10 -14.78
CA SER A 88 -1.65 10.81 -13.49
C SER A 88 -3.05 10.89 -12.88
N LEU A 89 -3.12 10.68 -11.58
CA LEU A 89 -4.29 10.90 -10.73
C LEU A 89 -3.83 11.64 -9.47
N ALA A 90 -4.48 12.75 -9.15
CA ALA A 90 -4.14 13.51 -7.94
C ALA A 90 -4.44 12.70 -6.66
N ALA A 91 -3.81 13.09 -5.55
CA ALA A 91 -4.19 12.61 -4.23
C ALA A 91 -5.67 12.91 -3.97
N GLY A 92 -6.38 11.97 -3.35
CA GLY A 92 -7.81 12.14 -3.10
C GLY A 92 -8.55 10.82 -2.94
N LYS A 93 -9.87 10.93 -2.76
CA LYS A 93 -10.79 9.81 -2.61
C LYS A 93 -11.76 9.76 -3.79
N TYR A 94 -11.81 8.62 -4.46
CA TYR A 94 -12.56 8.43 -5.69
C TYR A 94 -13.52 7.25 -5.55
N ALA A 95 -14.72 7.36 -6.12
CA ALA A 95 -15.56 6.19 -6.36
C ALA A 95 -15.05 5.42 -7.60
N LEU A 96 -15.07 4.10 -7.50
CA LEU A 96 -14.61 3.21 -8.57
C LEU A 96 -15.79 2.73 -9.41
N TYR A 97 -15.78 3.07 -10.69
CA TYR A 97 -16.69 2.49 -11.69
C TYR A 97 -15.89 1.73 -12.73
N THR A 98 -16.54 0.75 -13.35
CA THR A 98 -15.94 -0.01 -14.44
C THR A 98 -16.94 -0.21 -15.56
N ARG A 99 -16.46 -0.28 -16.79
CA ARG A 99 -17.22 -0.76 -17.94
C ARG A 99 -16.52 -2.01 -18.47
N PRO A 100 -17.02 -3.20 -18.11
CA PRO A 100 -16.40 -4.45 -18.52
C PRO A 100 -16.53 -4.70 -20.03
N SER A 101 -15.50 -5.34 -20.60
CA SER A 101 -15.60 -6.04 -21.89
C SER A 101 -14.88 -7.39 -21.76
N GLN A 102 -14.86 -8.16 -22.85
CA GLN A 102 -14.20 -9.47 -22.87
C GLN A 102 -12.68 -9.36 -22.67
N GLU A 103 -12.04 -8.36 -23.29
CA GLU A 103 -10.57 -8.25 -23.33
C GLU A 103 -10.03 -7.17 -22.38
N GLN A 104 -10.79 -6.10 -22.17
CA GLN A 104 -10.33 -4.94 -21.41
C GLN A 104 -11.47 -4.25 -20.68
N TRP A 105 -11.18 -3.69 -19.52
CA TRP A 105 -12.15 -2.92 -18.75
C TRP A 105 -11.76 -1.45 -18.79
N ASP A 106 -12.75 -0.59 -19.03
CA ASP A 106 -12.57 0.83 -18.73
C ASP A 106 -12.75 0.99 -17.22
N VAL A 107 -11.77 1.56 -16.54
CA VAL A 107 -11.79 1.83 -15.10
C VAL A 107 -11.84 3.33 -14.90
N TYR A 108 -12.81 3.78 -14.10
CA TYR A 108 -13.08 5.19 -13.85
C TYR A 108 -12.87 5.50 -12.37
N PHE A 109 -12.07 6.53 -12.11
CA PHE A 109 -11.92 7.15 -10.82
C PHE A 109 -12.78 8.41 -10.81
N TYR A 110 -13.87 8.38 -10.04
CA TYR A 110 -14.92 9.38 -10.08
C TYR A 110 -14.90 10.24 -8.80
N LYS A 111 -15.00 11.56 -8.90
CA LYS A 111 -14.82 12.50 -7.78
C LYS A 111 -15.92 12.40 -6.72
N LYS A 112 -17.18 12.24 -7.14
CA LYS A 112 -18.33 12.06 -6.22
C LYS A 112 -18.36 10.64 -5.66
N ASN A 113 -18.50 10.50 -4.35
CA ASN A 113 -18.35 9.22 -3.63
C ASN A 113 -19.51 8.88 -2.69
N ASP A 114 -20.62 9.60 -2.81
CA ASP A 114 -21.83 9.54 -1.99
C ASP A 114 -23.07 9.06 -2.78
N MET A 115 -22.90 8.66 -4.04
CA MET A 115 -24.00 8.37 -4.96
C MET A 115 -24.23 6.87 -5.13
N GLY A 116 -25.48 6.39 -4.99
CA GLY A 116 -25.88 4.99 -5.20
C GLY A 116 -25.69 4.45 -6.63
N ASP A 117 -26.69 3.79 -7.21
CA ASP A 117 -26.58 3.28 -8.60
C ASP A 117 -26.62 4.47 -9.60
N VAL A 118 -25.44 4.91 -10.05
CA VAL A 118 -25.24 6.12 -10.87
C VAL A 118 -25.65 5.93 -12.34
N THR A 119 -26.14 4.77 -12.76
CA THR A 119 -26.53 4.57 -14.18
C THR A 119 -27.52 5.62 -14.72
N ARG A 120 -28.26 6.34 -13.86
CA ARG A 120 -29.16 7.43 -14.28
C ARG A 120 -28.58 8.85 -14.21
N ASN A 121 -27.54 9.11 -13.41
CA ASN A 121 -27.03 10.46 -13.10
C ASN A 121 -25.51 10.57 -13.35
N TRP A 122 -25.01 9.90 -14.39
CA TRP A 122 -23.59 9.99 -14.75
C TRP A 122 -23.26 11.38 -15.28
N GLU A 123 -22.22 11.99 -14.73
CA GLU A 123 -21.73 13.32 -15.08
C GLU A 123 -20.27 13.20 -15.54
N GLU A 124 -20.00 13.46 -16.82
CA GLU A 124 -18.67 13.26 -17.42
C GLU A 124 -17.58 14.15 -16.76
N ASP A 125 -17.93 15.32 -16.26
CA ASP A 125 -16.99 16.26 -15.62
C ASP A 125 -16.50 15.79 -14.22
N GLN A 126 -17.18 14.81 -13.64
CA GLN A 126 -16.81 14.18 -12.38
C GLN A 126 -15.83 13.02 -12.57
N VAL A 127 -15.56 12.59 -13.80
CA VAL A 127 -14.51 11.61 -14.09
C VAL A 127 -13.14 12.27 -13.91
N ALA A 128 -12.43 11.90 -12.84
CA ALA A 128 -11.07 12.38 -12.62
C ALA A 128 -10.05 11.67 -13.53
N LEU A 129 -10.27 10.38 -13.79
CA LEU A 129 -9.42 9.58 -14.65
C LEU A 129 -10.16 8.39 -15.25
N THR A 130 -9.89 8.11 -16.53
CA THR A 130 -10.24 6.86 -17.20
C THR A 130 -8.99 6.15 -17.71
N VAL A 131 -8.86 4.87 -17.37
CA VAL A 131 -7.81 3.97 -17.88
C VAL A 131 -8.44 2.72 -18.48
N LYS A 132 -7.80 2.17 -19.52
CA LYS A 132 -8.16 0.87 -20.07
C LYS A 132 -7.19 -0.16 -19.51
N VAL A 133 -7.71 -1.23 -18.92
CA VAL A 133 -6.91 -2.27 -18.25
C VAL A 133 -7.31 -3.63 -18.82
N PRO A 134 -6.37 -4.46 -19.29
CA PRO A 134 -6.70 -5.80 -19.76
C PRO A 134 -7.36 -6.65 -18.69
N ALA A 135 -8.32 -7.48 -19.10
CA ALA A 135 -8.91 -8.52 -18.26
C ALA A 135 -8.34 -9.88 -18.66
N PHE A 136 -8.04 -10.70 -17.66
CA PHE A 136 -7.46 -12.02 -17.89
C PHE A 136 -8.30 -13.12 -17.24
N TYR A 137 -8.21 -14.31 -17.84
CA TYR A 137 -8.72 -15.52 -17.22
C TYR A 137 -7.84 -15.89 -16.00
N PHE A 138 -8.47 -16.32 -14.91
CA PHE A 138 -7.83 -16.67 -13.65
C PHE A 138 -8.37 -17.98 -13.07
N GLU A 139 -7.47 -18.78 -12.49
CA GLU A 139 -7.79 -19.95 -11.67
C GLU A 139 -7.00 -19.89 -10.35
N PRO A 140 -7.62 -20.25 -9.21
CA PRO A 140 -8.97 -20.82 -9.05
C PRO A 140 -10.11 -19.79 -9.19
N MET A 141 -11.34 -20.26 -9.45
CA MET A 141 -12.56 -19.42 -9.39
C MET A 141 -12.68 -18.67 -8.05
N ILE A 142 -12.93 -17.36 -8.12
CA ILE A 142 -13.18 -16.49 -6.97
C ILE A 142 -14.69 -16.27 -6.79
N GLU A 143 -15.31 -16.95 -5.83
CA GLU A 143 -16.77 -16.89 -5.58
C GLU A 143 -17.26 -15.47 -5.21
N THR A 144 -16.48 -14.74 -4.41
CA THR A 144 -16.87 -13.45 -3.85
C THR A 144 -15.99 -12.35 -4.41
N PHE A 145 -16.59 -11.28 -4.92
CA PHE A 145 -15.86 -10.14 -5.48
C PHE A 145 -14.79 -9.67 -4.49
N THR A 146 -13.56 -9.60 -4.98
CA THR A 146 -12.38 -9.36 -4.16
C THR A 146 -11.53 -8.28 -4.80
N ILE A 147 -11.15 -7.29 -4.01
CA ILE A 147 -10.08 -6.37 -4.35
C ILE A 147 -8.85 -6.78 -3.54
N SER A 148 -7.70 -6.92 -4.19
CA SER A 148 -6.43 -7.27 -3.55
C SER A 148 -5.27 -6.45 -4.10
N PHE A 149 -4.14 -6.45 -3.39
CA PHE A 149 -2.89 -5.87 -3.87
C PHE A 149 -1.85 -6.97 -4.11
N SER A 150 -1.14 -6.90 -5.23
CA SER A 150 -0.03 -7.80 -5.56
C SER A 150 1.21 -7.04 -6.03
N ASP A 151 2.35 -7.75 -6.07
CA ASP A 151 3.63 -7.25 -6.58
C ASP A 151 4.04 -5.91 -5.98
N LEU A 152 3.85 -5.77 -4.66
CA LEU A 152 4.25 -4.60 -3.89
C LEU A 152 5.76 -4.35 -4.07
N LYS A 153 6.08 -3.22 -4.69
CA LYS A 153 7.43 -2.71 -4.90
C LYS A 153 7.51 -1.31 -4.31
N SER A 154 8.73 -0.78 -4.18
CA SER A 154 8.94 0.58 -3.68
C SER A 154 8.21 1.62 -4.55
N GLU A 155 8.17 1.45 -5.86
CA GLU A 155 7.61 2.43 -6.79
C GLU A 155 6.19 2.11 -7.27
N GLY A 156 5.57 1.01 -6.80
CA GLY A 156 4.24 0.65 -7.28
C GLY A 156 3.74 -0.72 -6.86
N ALA A 157 2.53 -1.04 -7.32
CA ALA A 157 1.84 -2.30 -7.07
C ALA A 157 0.75 -2.52 -8.14
N TYR A 158 0.09 -3.68 -8.12
CA TYR A 158 -1.19 -3.87 -8.80
C TYR A 158 -2.33 -3.89 -7.79
N MET A 159 -3.41 -3.16 -8.08
CA MET A 159 -4.71 -3.35 -7.45
C MET A 159 -5.55 -4.25 -8.35
N ASN A 160 -5.86 -5.45 -7.88
CA ASN A 160 -6.52 -6.48 -8.65
C ASN A 160 -8.01 -6.51 -8.32
N LEU A 161 -8.86 -6.45 -9.34
CA LEU A 161 -10.28 -6.78 -9.21
C LEU A 161 -10.46 -8.24 -9.62
N LEU A 162 -10.93 -9.10 -8.70
CA LEU A 162 -11.13 -10.52 -8.94
C LEU A 162 -12.59 -10.92 -8.73
N TRP A 163 -13.17 -11.64 -9.70
CA TRP A 163 -14.46 -12.28 -9.56
C TRP A 163 -14.64 -13.41 -10.57
N GLU A 164 -15.17 -14.55 -10.12
CA GLU A 164 -15.22 -15.78 -10.89
C GLU A 164 -13.82 -16.12 -11.43
N HIS A 165 -13.69 -16.29 -12.74
CA HIS A 165 -12.43 -16.51 -13.44
C HIS A 165 -11.86 -15.24 -14.08
N THR A 166 -12.29 -14.05 -13.65
CA THR A 166 -11.79 -12.79 -14.20
C THR A 166 -10.87 -12.11 -13.20
N VAL A 167 -9.69 -11.69 -13.67
CA VAL A 167 -8.81 -10.76 -12.96
C VAL A 167 -8.55 -9.52 -13.81
N VAL A 168 -8.60 -8.35 -13.18
CA VAL A 168 -8.28 -7.05 -13.80
C VAL A 168 -7.19 -6.38 -12.96
N PRO A 169 -5.91 -6.50 -13.35
CA PRO A 169 -4.78 -5.96 -12.60
C PRO A 169 -4.55 -4.48 -12.97
N ILE A 170 -4.97 -3.57 -12.10
CA ILE A 170 -4.82 -2.12 -12.29
C ILE A 170 -3.43 -1.71 -11.79
N PRO A 171 -2.50 -1.28 -12.66
CA PRO A 171 -1.16 -0.86 -12.23
C PRO A 171 -1.24 0.48 -11.50
N ILE A 172 -0.55 0.58 -10.37
CA ILE A 172 -0.39 1.80 -9.58
C ILE A 172 1.09 2.10 -9.46
N GLU A 173 1.50 3.31 -9.84
CA GLU A 173 2.83 3.85 -9.58
C GLU A 173 2.73 4.97 -8.55
N VAL A 174 3.67 5.01 -7.61
CA VAL A 174 3.71 5.95 -6.48
C VAL A 174 5.00 6.78 -6.50
N PRO A 175 5.00 8.02 -5.95
CA PRO A 175 6.14 8.93 -6.02
C PRO A 175 7.18 8.65 -4.92
N THR A 176 7.55 7.38 -4.73
CA THR A 176 8.40 6.98 -3.60
C THR A 176 9.78 7.60 -3.68
N GLU A 177 10.40 7.59 -4.86
CA GLU A 177 11.74 8.16 -5.00
C GLU A 177 11.79 9.64 -4.61
N SER A 178 10.90 10.47 -5.17
CA SER A 178 10.90 11.91 -4.92
C SER A 178 10.63 12.21 -3.44
N LYS A 179 9.68 11.50 -2.82
CA LYS A 179 9.38 11.64 -1.38
C LYS A 179 10.54 11.21 -0.50
N ALA A 180 11.16 10.06 -0.79
CA ALA A 180 12.30 9.57 -0.03
C ALA A 180 13.47 10.55 -0.11
N MET A 181 13.78 11.06 -1.29
CA MET A 181 14.86 12.03 -1.49
C MET A 181 14.59 13.37 -0.79
N GLN A 182 13.35 13.87 -0.83
CA GLN A 182 12.96 15.07 -0.09
C GLN A 182 13.11 14.86 1.43
N SER A 183 12.66 13.72 1.93
CA SER A 183 12.77 13.34 3.35
C SER A 183 14.23 13.22 3.81
N ILE A 184 15.07 12.54 3.02
CA ILE A 184 16.51 12.41 3.27
C ILE A 184 17.17 13.79 3.29
N LYS A 185 16.95 14.62 2.26
CA LYS A 185 17.53 15.96 2.19
C LYS A 185 17.17 16.79 3.42
N LYS A 186 15.87 16.84 3.78
CA LYS A 186 15.38 17.60 4.93
C LYS A 186 15.96 17.10 6.26
N THR A 187 16.05 15.78 6.43
CA THR A 187 16.50 15.17 7.69
C THR A 187 18.01 15.33 7.87
N LEU A 188 18.78 15.09 6.81
CA LEU A 188 20.25 15.14 6.87
C LEU A 188 20.82 16.57 6.89
N SER A 189 20.07 17.57 6.43
CA SER A 189 20.47 18.98 6.54
C SER A 189 20.33 19.56 7.95
N ALA A 190 19.63 18.87 8.85
CA ALA A 190 19.46 19.30 10.24
C ALA A 190 20.58 18.70 11.12
N LYS A 191 20.22 18.08 12.24
CA LYS A 191 21.12 17.30 13.09
C LYS A 191 20.74 15.83 13.01
N PRO A 192 21.16 15.10 11.96
CA PRO A 192 20.73 13.72 11.76
C PRO A 192 21.25 12.81 12.86
N LYS A 193 20.43 11.84 13.26
CA LYS A 193 20.82 10.76 14.15
C LYS A 193 21.53 9.67 13.34
N ALA A 194 22.25 8.79 14.04
CA ALA A 194 22.86 7.61 13.42
C ALA A 194 21.82 6.75 12.66
N GLY A 195 20.58 6.68 13.16
CA GLY A 195 19.48 5.99 12.48
C GLY A 195 19.11 6.62 11.14
N ASP A 196 19.08 7.95 11.05
CA ASP A 196 18.70 8.67 9.83
C ASP A 196 19.73 8.46 8.72
N LEU A 197 21.01 8.56 9.07
CA LEU A 197 22.13 8.29 8.16
C LEU A 197 22.13 6.85 7.67
N TYR A 198 21.89 5.89 8.57
CA TYR A 198 21.77 4.48 8.21
C TYR A 198 20.62 4.25 7.22
N GLN A 199 19.43 4.78 7.50
CA GLN A 199 18.28 4.59 6.61
C GLN A 199 18.50 5.23 5.24
N ALA A 200 19.11 6.41 5.19
CA ALA A 200 19.48 7.06 3.93
C ALA A 200 20.48 6.21 3.12
N ALA A 201 21.51 5.66 3.76
CA ALA A 201 22.49 4.78 3.11
C ALA A 201 21.85 3.50 2.55
N VAL A 202 20.97 2.85 3.33
CA VAL A 202 20.25 1.65 2.89
C VAL A 202 19.32 1.95 1.72
N TYR A 203 18.60 3.07 1.76
CA TYR A 203 17.78 3.51 0.64
C TYR A 203 18.61 3.71 -0.62
N TYR A 204 19.76 4.39 -0.53
CA TYR A 204 20.65 4.60 -1.68
C TYR A 204 21.18 3.28 -2.25
N LEU A 205 21.55 2.33 -1.39
CA LEU A 205 21.95 0.98 -1.82
C LEU A 205 20.83 0.28 -2.62
N GLN A 206 19.61 0.29 -2.08
CA GLN A 206 18.45 -0.41 -2.64
C GLN A 206 17.97 0.23 -3.95
N ALA A 207 17.88 1.57 -3.98
CA ALA A 207 17.46 2.35 -5.14
C ALA A 207 18.57 2.54 -6.19
N GLY A 208 19.75 1.95 -6.00
CA GLY A 208 20.86 2.04 -6.95
C GLY A 208 21.38 3.46 -7.16
N LYS A 209 21.36 4.29 -6.11
CA LYS A 209 21.86 5.67 -6.12
C LYS A 209 23.37 5.70 -5.83
N ASP A 210 23.92 6.89 -5.58
CA ASP A 210 25.35 7.09 -5.32
C ASP A 210 25.85 6.25 -4.14
N LEU A 211 26.64 5.22 -4.45
CA LEU A 211 27.17 4.29 -3.45
C LEU A 211 28.28 4.91 -2.60
N ASN A 212 29.01 5.90 -3.11
CA ASN A 212 30.02 6.62 -2.32
C ASN A 212 29.34 7.46 -1.23
N GLN A 213 28.23 8.10 -1.58
CA GLN A 213 27.42 8.83 -0.60
C GLN A 213 26.79 7.88 0.42
N ALA A 214 26.29 6.71 -0.02
CA ALA A 214 25.77 5.69 0.86
C ALA A 214 26.83 5.17 1.84
N GLN A 215 28.05 4.93 1.34
CA GLN A 215 29.20 4.54 2.15
C GLN A 215 29.51 5.60 3.22
N ALA A 216 29.65 6.87 2.83
CA ALA A 216 29.96 7.95 3.75
C ALA A 216 28.91 8.09 4.87
N TRP A 217 27.61 7.92 4.54
CA TRP A 217 26.55 7.95 5.54
C TRP A 217 26.57 6.75 6.48
N ILE A 218 26.81 5.54 5.98
CA ILE A 218 26.81 4.36 6.85
C ILE A 218 28.04 4.32 7.75
N GLU A 219 29.21 4.75 7.27
CA GLU A 219 30.41 4.91 8.10
C GLU A 219 30.15 5.90 9.24
N LYS A 220 29.62 7.08 8.92
CA LYS A 220 29.24 8.07 9.94
C LYS A 220 28.20 7.51 10.92
N ALA A 221 27.22 6.75 10.43
CA ALA A 221 26.21 6.12 11.29
C ALA A 221 26.82 5.09 12.26
N LEU A 222 27.82 4.33 11.81
CA LEU A 222 28.59 3.40 12.64
C LEU A 222 29.39 4.16 13.69
N ASP A 223 30.12 5.21 13.32
CA ASP A 223 30.97 5.99 14.22
C ASP A 223 30.20 6.73 15.32
N MET A 224 28.96 7.13 15.02
CA MET A 224 28.07 7.78 15.99
C MET A 224 27.55 6.81 17.08
N ARG A 225 27.85 5.52 17.01
CA ARG A 225 27.41 4.51 17.99
C ARG A 225 28.60 3.88 18.68
N LYS A 226 28.55 3.83 20.01
CA LYS A 226 29.54 3.10 20.83
C LYS A 226 29.59 1.61 20.47
N GLU A 227 28.42 1.03 20.22
CA GLU A 227 28.26 -0.39 19.87
C GLU A 227 27.34 -0.52 18.66
N PRO A 228 27.89 -0.43 17.43
CA PRO A 228 27.08 -0.55 16.22
C PRO A 228 26.59 -1.99 16.05
N ALA A 229 25.34 -2.16 15.65
CA ALA A 229 24.70 -3.47 15.56
C ALA A 229 25.17 -4.27 14.32
N TYR A 230 25.03 -5.59 14.37
CA TYR A 230 25.41 -6.49 13.26
C TYR A 230 24.74 -6.11 11.93
N TRP A 231 23.48 -5.66 11.95
CA TRP A 231 22.73 -5.29 10.74
C TRP A 231 23.27 -4.02 10.07
N MET A 232 23.93 -3.12 10.81
CA MET A 232 24.60 -1.96 10.22
C MET A 232 25.82 -2.39 9.42
N TYR A 233 26.67 -3.22 10.01
CA TYR A 233 27.83 -3.78 9.31
C TYR A 233 27.43 -4.65 8.12
N ARG A 234 26.27 -5.32 8.18
CA ARG A 234 25.72 -6.06 7.05
C ARG A 234 25.45 -5.14 5.86
N GLN A 235 24.74 -4.04 6.07
CA GLN A 235 24.43 -3.09 5.00
C GLN A 235 25.69 -2.40 4.48
N TYR A 236 26.64 -2.09 5.38
CA TYR A 236 27.93 -1.52 4.96
C TYR A 236 28.71 -2.48 4.05
N ALA A 237 28.75 -3.76 4.40
CA ALA A 237 29.37 -4.79 3.56
C ALA A 237 28.71 -4.89 2.17
N LEU A 238 27.38 -4.77 2.09
CA LEU A 238 26.64 -4.80 0.83
C LEU A 238 26.94 -3.57 -0.05
N ILE A 239 27.06 -2.38 0.55
CA ILE A 239 27.47 -1.16 -0.15
C ILE A 239 28.86 -1.35 -0.77
N LEU A 240 29.84 -1.77 0.03
CA LEU A 240 31.21 -2.01 -0.42
C LEU A 240 31.28 -3.06 -1.52
N ALA A 241 30.52 -4.15 -1.39
CA ALA A 241 30.47 -5.19 -2.41
C ALA A 241 29.91 -4.66 -3.74
N LYS A 242 28.86 -3.82 -3.69
CA LYS A 242 28.25 -3.22 -4.89
C LYS A 242 29.16 -2.16 -5.54
N GLN A 243 30.08 -1.57 -4.78
CA GLN A 243 31.18 -0.75 -5.28
C GLN A 243 32.36 -1.59 -5.81
N SER A 244 32.24 -2.91 -5.89
CA SER A 244 33.32 -3.85 -6.25
C SER A 244 34.50 -3.89 -5.27
N ASN A 245 34.38 -3.29 -4.08
CA ASN A 245 35.39 -3.35 -3.02
C ASN A 245 35.20 -4.62 -2.15
N LYS A 246 35.43 -5.79 -2.78
CA LYS A 246 35.23 -7.10 -2.14
C LYS A 246 36.05 -7.28 -0.86
N ALA A 247 37.29 -6.76 -0.82
CA ALA A 247 38.18 -6.92 0.33
C ALA A 247 37.61 -6.26 1.60
N GLU A 248 37.19 -5.00 1.49
CA GLU A 248 36.56 -4.30 2.62
C GLU A 248 35.16 -4.85 2.91
N ALA A 249 34.41 -5.25 1.88
CA ALA A 249 33.11 -5.89 2.06
C ALA A 249 33.20 -7.15 2.94
N ILE A 250 34.20 -8.00 2.71
CA ILE A 250 34.46 -9.20 3.52
C ILE A 250 34.80 -8.82 4.97
N LYS A 251 35.63 -7.79 5.19
CA LYS A 251 35.96 -7.32 6.55
C LYS A 251 34.71 -6.86 7.30
N ALA A 252 33.87 -6.04 6.67
CA ALA A 252 32.62 -5.58 7.24
C ALA A 252 31.64 -6.75 7.50
N ALA A 253 31.53 -7.70 6.57
CA ALA A 253 30.69 -8.89 6.74
C ALA A 253 31.16 -9.81 7.88
N LYS A 254 32.48 -9.97 8.07
CA LYS A 254 33.04 -10.71 9.21
C LYS A 254 32.70 -10.05 10.55
N LYS A 255 32.73 -8.72 10.61
CA LYS A 255 32.31 -7.96 11.80
C LYS A 255 30.81 -8.11 12.07
N SER A 256 29.98 -8.05 11.02
CA SER A 256 28.56 -8.36 11.11
C SER A 256 28.30 -9.78 11.62
N LEU A 257 29.04 -10.77 11.08
CA LEU A 257 28.94 -12.17 11.46
C LEU A 257 29.22 -12.38 12.96
N ALA A 258 30.36 -11.89 13.45
CA ALA A 258 30.74 -12.06 14.86
C ALA A 258 29.70 -11.45 15.83
N LEU A 259 29.16 -10.28 15.47
CA LEU A 259 28.10 -9.63 16.25
C LEU A 259 26.77 -10.39 16.17
N ALA A 260 26.42 -10.97 15.01
CA ALA A 260 25.23 -11.78 14.83
C ALA A 260 25.30 -13.12 15.57
N GLU A 261 26.49 -13.75 15.62
CA GLU A 261 26.76 -14.95 16.42
C GLU A 261 26.60 -14.66 17.91
N LYS A 262 27.18 -13.57 18.40
CA LYS A 262 26.98 -13.11 19.80
C LYS A 262 25.50 -12.85 20.12
N ALA A 263 24.74 -12.33 19.16
CA ALA A 263 23.32 -12.05 19.32
C ALA A 263 22.40 -13.27 19.08
N GLY A 264 22.94 -14.43 18.68
CA GLY A 264 22.16 -15.63 18.35
C GLY A 264 21.27 -15.50 17.11
N ASN A 265 21.51 -14.53 16.22
CA ASN A 265 20.67 -14.29 15.05
C ASN A 265 21.08 -15.16 13.86
N LYS A 266 20.38 -16.29 13.68
CA LYS A 266 20.69 -17.30 12.64
C LYS A 266 20.63 -16.75 11.21
N ASP A 267 19.69 -15.85 10.92
CA ASP A 267 19.50 -15.32 9.57
C ASP A 267 20.70 -14.49 9.12
N TYR A 268 21.17 -13.59 9.97
CA TYR A 268 22.35 -12.77 9.66
C TYR A 268 23.64 -13.59 9.62
N ILE A 269 23.75 -14.66 10.42
CA ILE A 269 24.88 -15.59 10.34
C ILE A 269 24.93 -16.24 8.94
N ILE A 270 23.80 -16.76 8.47
CA ILE A 270 23.69 -17.40 7.15
C ILE A 270 24.00 -16.41 6.03
N MET A 271 23.39 -15.21 6.07
CA MET A 271 23.59 -14.18 5.05
C MET A 271 25.06 -13.73 4.95
N ASN A 272 25.72 -13.51 6.09
CA ASN A 272 27.12 -13.10 6.11
C ASN A 272 28.05 -14.22 5.64
N LYS A 273 27.87 -15.46 6.11
CA LYS A 273 28.67 -16.61 5.65
C LYS A 273 28.57 -16.81 4.13
N ARG A 274 27.35 -16.72 3.58
CA ARG A 274 27.12 -16.80 2.12
C ARG A 274 27.89 -15.71 1.37
N SER A 275 27.76 -14.46 1.82
CA SER A 275 28.39 -13.33 1.13
C SER A 275 29.91 -13.38 1.22
N ILE A 276 30.48 -13.76 2.38
CA ILE A 276 31.92 -13.94 2.54
C ILE A 276 32.42 -15.02 1.58
N ALA A 277 31.74 -16.17 1.49
CA ALA A 277 32.12 -17.25 0.59
C ALA A 277 32.00 -16.85 -0.89
N GLU A 278 31.00 -16.06 -1.25
CA GLU A 278 30.81 -15.54 -2.60
C GLU A 278 31.90 -14.54 -3.00
N TRP A 279 32.22 -13.59 -2.12
CA TRP A 279 33.18 -12.52 -2.43
C TRP A 279 34.65 -12.94 -2.27
N SER A 280 34.91 -14.10 -1.66
CA SER A 280 36.26 -14.67 -1.54
C SER A 280 36.67 -15.50 -2.77
N LYS A 281 35.79 -15.60 -3.78
CA LYS A 281 36.08 -16.12 -5.12
C LYS A 281 36.50 -14.98 -6.05
#